data_AF-A0A1J5GQC0-F1
#
_entry.id   AF-A0A1J5GQC0-F1
#
_cell.length_a   1.000
_cell.length_b   1.000
_cell.length_c   1.000
_cell.angle_alpha   90.00
_cell.angle_beta   90.00
_cell.angle_gamma   90.00
#
_symmetry.space_group_name_H-M   'P 1'
#
loop_
_entity.id
_entity.type
_entity.pdbx_description
1 polymer ?
#
loop_
_entity_poly.entity_id
_entity_poly.type
_entity_poly.pdbx_seq_one_letter_code
_entity_poly.pdbx_strand_id
1 'polypeptide(L)'
;MLLSTFLLEAVLISLSGVVAPGPVTAVTVSKGTKSPHAGAIIALGHGIVEIPFMVLVLYGFSEILKITYVKAIIGLLGGMVLFKMGLDLLKGIKSEKMIHLMIHILL
;
A
#
# COMPACT_ATOMS: atom_id res chain seq x y z
N MET A 1 -2.40 31.19 -4.95
CA MET A 1 -3.67 30.42 -4.81
C MET A 1 -4.43 30.93 -3.60
N LEU A 2 -5.76 30.97 -3.68
CA LEU A 2 -6.61 31.27 -2.52
C LEU A 2 -6.59 30.06 -1.57
N LEU A 3 -6.67 30.29 -0.25
CA LEU A 3 -6.67 29.22 0.76
C LEU A 3 -7.79 28.18 0.50
N SER A 4 -8.95 28.66 0.06
CA SER A 4 -10.09 27.83 -0.32
C SER A 4 -9.79 26.88 -1.49
N THR A 5 -9.09 27.36 -2.52
CA THR A 5 -8.69 26.52 -3.67
C THR A 5 -7.67 25.46 -3.28
N PHE A 6 -6.75 25.79 -2.37
CA PHE A 6 -5.77 24.83 -1.85
C PHE A 6 -6.42 23.72 -1.04
N LEU A 7 -7.34 24.07 -0.13
CA LEU A 7 -8.06 23.08 0.68
C LEU A 7 -8.89 22.13 -0.20
N LEU A 8 -9.53 22.68 -1.25
CA LEU A 8 -10.32 21.88 -2.19
C LEU A 8 -9.42 20.89 -2.95
N GLU A 9 -8.28 21.34 -3.50
CA GLU A 9 -7.32 20.46 -4.17
C GLU A 9 -6.75 19.39 -3.23
N ALA A 10 -6.36 19.77 -2.01
CA ALA A 10 -5.82 18.85 -1.04
C ALA A 10 -6.81 17.73 -0.71
N VAL A 11 -8.09 18.07 -0.53
CA VAL A 11 -9.17 17.10 -0.30
C VAL A 11 -9.38 16.21 -1.51
N LEU A 12 -9.45 16.78 -2.72
CA LEU A 12 -9.69 16.01 -3.96
C LEU A 12 -8.54 15.04 -4.27
N ILE A 13 -7.29 15.49 -4.16
CA ILE A 13 -6.10 14.66 -4.41
C ILE A 13 -6.03 13.54 -3.36
N SER A 14 -6.24 13.86 -2.08
CA SER A 14 -6.21 12.87 -1.00
C SER A 14 -7.33 11.83 -1.14
N LEU A 15 -8.55 12.26 -1.48
CA LEU A 15 -9.68 11.36 -1.74
C LEU A 15 -9.38 10.43 -2.92
N SER A 16 -8.80 10.93 -4.01
CA SER A 16 -8.41 10.10 -5.15
C SER A 16 -7.41 9.00 -4.75
N GLY A 17 -6.48 9.31 -3.84
CA GLY A 17 -5.50 8.35 -3.34
C GLY A 17 -6.12 7.26 -2.48
N VAL A 18 -7.02 7.62 -1.56
CA VAL A 18 -7.68 6.68 -0.63
C VAL A 18 -8.69 5.77 -1.35
N VAL A 19 -9.36 6.28 -2.37
CA VAL A 19 -10.42 5.56 -3.09
C VAL A 19 -9.87 4.53 -4.08
N ALA A 20 -8.59 4.59 -4.47
CA ALA A 20 -7.95 3.55 -5.30
C ALA A 20 -7.94 2.21 -4.53
N PRO A 21 -8.81 1.23 -4.87
CA PRO A 21 -8.99 0.05 -4.04
C PRO A 21 -7.80 -0.90 -4.25
N GLY A 22 -6.82 -0.83 -3.36
CA GLY A 22 -5.64 -1.68 -3.36
C GLY A 22 -5.70 -2.81 -2.32
N PRO A 23 -4.69 -3.71 -2.30
CA PRO A 23 -4.59 -4.76 -1.30
C PRO A 23 -4.51 -4.23 0.14
N VAL A 24 -3.82 -3.11 0.38
CA VAL A 24 -3.73 -2.47 1.70
C VAL A 24 -5.10 -1.98 2.18
N THR A 25 -5.87 -1.35 1.29
CA THR A 25 -7.26 -0.93 1.58
C THR A 25 -8.15 -2.14 1.87
N ALA A 26 -8.05 -3.21 1.08
CA ALA A 26 -8.83 -4.44 1.28
C ALA A 26 -8.51 -5.12 2.63
N VAL A 27 -7.23 -5.23 2.98
CA VAL A 27 -6.79 -5.77 4.27
C VAL A 27 -7.24 -4.88 5.42
N THR A 28 -7.15 -3.55 5.26
CA THR A 28 -7.59 -2.58 6.28
C THR A 28 -9.09 -2.67 6.54
N VAL A 29 -9.93 -2.78 5.50
CA VAL A 29 -11.37 -3.00 5.67
C VAL A 29 -11.64 -4.35 6.33
N SER A 30 -10.99 -5.42 5.87
CA SER A 30 -11.15 -6.77 6.43
C SER A 30 -10.75 -6.89 7.91
N LYS A 31 -9.71 -6.17 8.33
CA LYS A 31 -9.25 -6.14 9.73
C LYS A 31 -9.92 -5.07 10.58
N GLY A 32 -10.38 -3.98 9.96
CA GLY A 32 -11.12 -2.89 10.61
C GLY A 32 -12.47 -3.34 11.17
N THR A 33 -13.12 -4.33 10.54
CA THR A 33 -14.33 -4.96 11.10
C THR A 33 -14.06 -5.74 12.39
N LYS A 34 -12.82 -6.17 12.63
CA LYS A 34 -12.41 -6.93 13.83
C LYS A 34 -11.81 -6.05 14.93
N SER A 35 -11.16 -4.95 14.56
CA SER A 35 -10.58 -4.00 15.50
C SER A 35 -10.60 -2.58 14.93
N PRO A 36 -11.16 -1.59 15.66
CA PRO A 36 -11.21 -0.20 15.19
C PRO A 36 -9.83 0.44 15.05
N HIS A 37 -8.81 -0.08 15.74
CA HIS A 37 -7.43 0.43 15.68
C HIS A 37 -6.61 -0.19 14.54
N ALA A 38 -7.14 -1.20 13.83
CA ALA A 38 -6.40 -1.91 12.79
C ALA A 38 -5.91 -0.98 11.68
N GLY A 39 -6.72 0.02 11.29
CA GLY A 39 -6.33 1.00 10.28
C GLY A 39 -5.12 1.84 10.69
N ALA A 40 -5.07 2.31 11.94
CA ALA A 40 -3.94 3.09 12.44
C ALA A 40 -2.65 2.26 12.48
N ILE A 41 -2.74 1.00 12.92
CA ILE A 41 -1.59 0.09 12.99
C ILE A 41 -1.06 -0.22 11.59
N ILE A 42 -1.94 -0.49 10.63
CA ILE A 42 -1.55 -0.76 9.23
C ILE A 42 -0.91 0.48 8.61
N ALA A 43 -1.48 1.67 8.82
CA ALA A 43 -0.93 2.93 8.33
C ALA A 43 0.47 3.23 8.90
N LEU A 44 0.66 3.00 10.21
CA LEU A 44 1.97 3.16 10.85
C LEU A 44 3.01 2.19 10.27
N GLY A 45 2.64 0.91 10.13
CA GLY A 45 3.53 -0.09 9.53
C GLY A 45 3.89 0.21 8.07
N HIS A 46 2.92 0.71 7.29
CA HIS A 46 3.14 1.13 5.91
C HIS A 46 4.08 2.34 5.84
N GLY A 47 3.80 3.38 6.64
CA GLY A 47 4.60 4.61 6.69
C GLY A 47 6.05 4.37 7.11
N ILE A 48 6.32 3.41 8.01
CA ILE A 48 7.68 3.05 8.41
C ILE A 48 8.54 2.58 7.22
N VAL A 49 7.95 1.93 6.22
CA VAL A 49 8.68 1.46 5.03
C VAL A 49 8.69 2.52 3.93
N GLU A 50 7.56 3.22 3.76
CA GLU A 50 7.40 4.21 2.70
C GLU A 50 8.23 5.48 2.93
N ILE A 51 8.28 5.99 4.16
CA ILE A 51 8.99 7.24 4.48
C ILE A 51 10.50 7.14 4.22
N PRO A 52 11.23 6.10 4.68
CA PRO A 52 12.62 5.92 4.32
C PRO A 52 12.81 5.79 2.81
N PHE A 53 11.94 5.06 2.12
CA PHE A 53 12.02 4.91 0.67
C PHE A 53 11.85 6.26 -0.06
N MET A 54 10.90 7.09 0.37
CA MET A 54 10.74 8.45 -0.14
C MET A 54 12.03 9.27 0.06
N VAL A 55 12.64 9.19 1.25
CA VAL A 55 13.91 9.86 1.55
C VAL A 55 15.01 9.39 0.59
N LEU A 56 15.14 8.08 0.34
CA LEU A 56 16.10 7.54 -0.63
C LEU A 56 15.87 8.13 -2.04
N VAL A 57 14.62 8.21 -2.49
CA VAL A 57 14.26 8.79 -3.79
C VAL A 57 14.65 10.27 -3.86
N LEU A 58 14.44 11.04 -2.79
CA LEU A 58 14.80 12.46 -2.71
C LEU A 58 16.32 12.68 -2.78
N TYR A 59 17.13 11.81 -2.17
CA TYR A 59 18.60 11.91 -2.17
C TYR A 59 19.26 11.43 -3.48
N GLY A 60 18.50 11.14 -4.53
CA GLY A 60 19.04 10.84 -5.86
C GLY A 60 18.88 9.39 -6.32
N PHE A 61 18.19 8.53 -5.56
CA PHE A 61 17.79 7.20 -6.04
C PHE A 61 16.84 7.29 -7.25
N SER A 62 16.23 8.47 -7.49
CA SER A 62 15.45 8.77 -8.69
C SER A 62 16.23 8.59 -10.00
N GLU A 63 17.55 8.86 -10.04
CA GLU A 63 18.36 8.68 -11.25
C GLU A 63 18.51 7.21 -11.63
N ILE A 64 18.60 6.32 -10.63
CA ILE A 64 18.64 4.87 -10.83
C ILE A 64 17.30 4.36 -11.36
N LEU A 65 16.18 4.92 -10.86
CA LEU A 65 14.83 4.57 -11.29
C LEU A 65 14.49 5.05 -12.72
N LYS A 66 15.21 6.03 -13.27
CA LYS A 66 15.04 6.50 -14.65
C LYS A 66 15.60 5.54 -15.69
N ILE A 67 16.50 4.63 -15.29
CA ILE A 67 17.08 3.63 -16.19
C ILE A 67 15.97 2.69 -16.66
N THR A 68 15.75 2.62 -17.98
CA THR A 68 14.67 1.83 -18.60
C THR A 68 14.66 0.37 -18.12
N TYR A 69 15.83 -0.26 -18.03
CA TYR A 69 15.96 -1.64 -17.57
C TYR A 69 15.55 -1.81 -16.10
N VAL A 70 15.97 -0.89 -15.22
CA VAL A 70 15.62 -0.92 -13.78
C VAL A 70 14.12 -0.72 -13.60
N LYS A 71 13.53 0.25 -14.30
CA LYS A 71 12.09 0.50 -14.28
C LYS A 71 11.29 -0.71 -14.77
N ALA A 72 11.75 -1.36 -15.84
CA ALA A 72 11.10 -2.56 -16.37
C ALA A 72 11.15 -3.73 -15.37
N ILE A 73 12.30 -3.97 -14.73
CA ILE A 73 12.45 -5.03 -13.72
C ILE A 73 11.55 -4.75 -12.50
N ILE A 74 11.57 -3.53 -11.96
CA ILE A 74 10.73 -3.14 -10.83
C ILE A 74 9.25 -3.25 -11.20
N GLY A 75 8.87 -2.80 -12.40
CA GLY A 75 7.50 -2.92 -12.90
C GLY A 75 7.03 -4.37 -13.04
N LEU A 76 7.88 -5.26 -13.56
CA LEU A 76 7.55 -6.68 -13.70
C LEU A 76 7.48 -7.39 -12.34
N LEU A 77 8.45 -7.17 -11.46
CA LEU A 77 8.45 -7.75 -10.11
C LEU A 77 7.26 -7.24 -9.29
N GLY A 78 7.02 -5.92 -9.31
CA GLY A 78 5.88 -5.29 -8.66
C GLY A 78 4.56 -5.82 -9.21
N GLY A 79 4.42 -5.91 -10.54
CA GLY A 79 3.25 -6.48 -11.20
C GLY A 79 3.00 -7.94 -10.82
N MET A 80 4.05 -8.77 -10.76
CA MET A 80 3.93 -10.17 -10.35
C MET A 80 3.47 -10.32 -8.89
N VAL A 81 4.00 -9.49 -7.99
CA VAL A 81 3.57 -9.44 -6.59
C VAL A 81 2.11 -8.99 -6.48
N LEU A 82 1.72 -7.92 -7.18
CA LEU A 82 0.33 -7.43 -7.20
C LEU A 82 -0.63 -8.48 -7.76
N PHE A 83 -0.22 -9.19 -8.82
CA PHE A 83 -1.02 -10.27 -9.39
C PHE A 83 -1.23 -11.40 -8.39
N LYS A 84 -0.16 -11.85 -7.70
CA LYS A 84 -0.25 -12.85 -6.65
C LYS A 84 -1.17 -12.40 -5.50
N MET A 85 -1.00 -11.17 -5.02
CA MET A 85 -1.84 -10.61 -3.95
C MET A 85 -3.32 -10.53 -4.36
N GLY A 86 -3.59 -10.15 -5.61
CA GLY A 86 -4.96 -10.17 -6.15
C GLY A 86 -5.55 -11.58 -6.15
N LEU A 87 -4.79 -12.59 -6.58
CA LEU A 87 -5.22 -13.99 -6.51
C LEU A 87 -5.45 -14.47 -5.07
N ASP A 88 -4.59 -14.09 -4.13
CA ASP A 88 -4.71 -14.47 -2.72
C ASP A 88 -5.96 -13.83 -2.08
N LEU A 89 -6.29 -12.59 -2.44
CA LEU A 89 -7.54 -11.95 -2.02
C LEU A 89 -8.77 -12.69 -2.58
N LEU A 90 -8.78 -13.04 -3.87
CA LEU A 90 -9.87 -13.80 -4.49
C LEU A 90 -10.02 -15.21 -3.90
N LYS A 91 -8.91 -15.88 -3.57
CA LYS A 91 -8.90 -17.18 -2.89
C LYS A 91 -9.35 -17.08 -1.43
N GLY A 92 -9.01 -15.99 -0.74
CA GLY A 92 -9.42 -15.72 0.65
C GLY A 92 -10.94 -15.61 0.82
N ILE A 93 -11.66 -15.17 -0.23
CA ILE A 93 -13.13 -15.21 -0.28
C ILE A 93 -13.65 -16.66 -0.23
N LYS A 94 -12.85 -17.64 -0.69
CA LYS A 94 -13.24 -19.05 -0.81
C LYS A 94 -12.71 -19.95 0.32
N SER A 95 -11.82 -19.48 1.21
CA SER A 95 -11.24 -20.31 2.27
C SER A 95 -10.90 -19.53 3.55
N GLU A 96 -11.61 -19.81 4.64
CA GLU A 96 -11.39 -19.26 6.00
C GLU A 96 -10.07 -19.70 6.69
N LYS A 97 -9.07 -20.21 5.97
CA LYS A 97 -7.84 -20.74 6.58
C LYS A 97 -6.57 -20.05 6.08
N MET A 98 -6.40 -18.78 6.41
CA MET A 98 -5.07 -18.16 6.29
C MET A 98 -4.81 -16.97 7.22
N ILE A 99 -5.49 -16.89 8.36
CA ILE A 99 -5.13 -15.91 9.42
C ILE A 99 -4.22 -16.54 10.49
N HIS A 100 -4.20 -17.87 10.60
CA HIS A 100 -3.47 -18.57 11.66
C HIS A 100 -1.96 -18.75 11.43
N LEU A 101 -1.46 -18.58 10.19
CA LEU A 101 -0.05 -18.82 9.86
C LEU A 101 0.86 -17.61 10.09
N MET A 102 0.32 -16.39 10.05
CA MET A 102 1.10 -15.16 10.33
C MET A 102 1.32 -14.90 11.83
N ILE A 103 0.51 -15.50 12.71
CA ILE A 103 0.64 -15.35 14.17
C ILE A 103 1.79 -16.21 14.72
N HIS A 104 2.13 -17.33 14.06
CA HIS A 104 3.22 -18.22 14.49
C HIS A 104 4.62 -17.82 13.99
N ILE A 105 4.72 -16.86 13.07
CA ILE A 105 6.00 -16.32 12.58
C ILE A 105 6.41 -15.05 13.36
N LEU A 106 5.53 -14.51 14.20
CA LEU A 106 5.76 -13.29 14.98
C LEU A 106 5.80 -13.50 16.51
N LEU A 107 5.78 -14.75 16.98
CA LEU A 107 6.00 -15.15 18.37
C LEU A 107 7.24 -16.03 18.48
#